data_AF-A0A925DRU7-F1
#
_entry.id   AF-A0A925DRU7-F1
#
_cell.length_a   1.000
_cell.length_b   1.000
_cell.length_c   1.000
_cell.angle_alpha   90.00
_cell.angle_beta   90.00
_cell.angle_gamma   90.00
#
_symmetry.space_group_name_H-M   'P 1'
#
loop_
_entity.id
_entity.type
_entity.pdbx_description
1 polymer ?
#
loop_
_entity_poly.entity_id
_entity_poly.type
_entity_poly.pdbx_seq_one_letter_code
_entity_poly.pdbx_strand_id
1 'polypeptide(L)' 'MSVARHSETLEEMVVYKALYQTEGENLWVRPLEMFFENVLVEGKEMPRFEFIS' A
#
# COMPACT_ATOMS: atom_id res chain seq x y z
N MET A 1 3.31 8.95 -1.12
CA MET A 1 2.77 7.86 -1.97
C MET A 1 2.22 8.47 -3.24
N SER A 2 2.11 7.68 -4.30
CA SER A 2 1.47 8.08 -5.55
C SER A 2 0.51 6.98 -6.02
N VAL A 3 -0.54 7.36 -6.73
CA VAL A 3 -1.41 6.39 -7.43
C VAL A 3 -0.93 6.24 -8.87
N ALA A 4 -0.89 5.00 -9.35
CA ALA A 4 -0.53 4.63 -10.72
C ALA A 4 -1.59 3.68 -11.31
N ARG A 5 -1.55 3.47 -12.63
CA ARG A 5 -2.37 2.44 -13.30
C ARG A 5 -1.49 1.31 -13.78
N HIS A 6 -1.93 0.08 -13.53
CA HIS A 6 -1.33 -1.11 -14.11
C HIS A 6 -1.58 -1.11 -15.62
N SER A 7 -0.54 -1.18 -16.46
CA SER A 7 -0.68 -0.96 -17.91
C SER A 7 -1.55 -2.00 -18.62
N GLU A 8 -1.52 -3.23 -18.14
CA GLU A 8 -2.13 -4.39 -18.78
C GLU A 8 -3.58 -4.58 -18.34
N THR A 9 -3.92 -4.19 -17.11
CA THR A 9 -5.25 -4.41 -16.50
C THR A 9 -6.00 -3.11 -16.25
N LEU A 10 -5.31 -1.97 -16.32
CA LEU A 10 -5.80 -0.63 -16.00
C LEU A 10 -6.25 -0.44 -14.54
N GLU A 11 -5.93 -1.41 -13.67
CA GLU A 11 -6.24 -1.34 -12.24
C GLU A 11 -5.44 -0.24 -11.54
N GLU A 12 -6.06 0.42 -10.57
CA GLU A 12 -5.40 1.45 -9.77
C GLU A 12 -4.51 0.82 -8.70
N MET A 13 -3.29 1.35 -8.59
CA MET A 13 -2.24 0.85 -7.71
C MET A 13 -1.67 1.99 -6.85
N VAL A 14 -1.24 1.69 -5.64
CA VAL A 14 -0.46 2.60 -4.78
C VAL A 14 1.01 2.26 -4.88
N VAL A 15 1.82 3.27 -5.18
CA VAL A 15 3.29 3.22 -5.15
C VAL A 15 3.77 3.94 -3.91
N TYR A 16 4.53 3.26 -3.04
CA TYR A 16 5.04 3.83 -1.79
C TYR A 16 6.44 3.30 -1.43
N LYS A 17 7.12 4.01 -0.54
CA LYS A 17 8.41 3.61 0.01
C LYS A 17 8.26 3.05 1.42
N ALA A 18 8.80 1.86 1.67
CA ALA A 18 8.96 1.32 3.01
C ALA A 18 10.13 2.01 3.72
N LEU A 19 9.95 2.38 4.99
CA LEU A 19 10.98 3.08 5.77
C LEU A 19 11.92 2.14 6.54
N TYR A 20 11.65 0.82 6.49
CA TYR A 20 12.35 -0.20 7.26
C TYR A 20 13.27 -1.10 6.40
N GLN A 21 13.46 -0.76 5.12
CA GLN A 21 14.30 -1.52 4.17
C GLN A 21 15.46 -0.68 3.64
N THR A 22 16.49 -1.38 3.15
CA THR A 22 17.65 -0.77 2.50
C THR A 22 17.21 0.07 1.29
N GLU A 23 17.90 1.19 1.09
CA GLU A 23 17.67 2.06 -0.06
C GLU A 23 17.86 1.28 -1.38
N GLY A 24 16.94 1.47 -2.32
CA GLY A 24 16.90 0.75 -3.60
C GLY A 24 16.01 -0.50 -3.60
N GLU A 25 15.73 -1.08 -2.43
CA GLU A 25 14.83 -2.24 -2.29
C GLU A 25 13.52 -1.88 -1.57
N ASN A 26 13.29 -0.59 -1.33
CA ASN A 26 12.22 -0.12 -0.48
C ASN A 26 11.00 0.42 -1.24
N LEU A 27 10.91 0.25 -2.56
CA LEU A 27 9.76 0.69 -3.36
C LEU A 27 8.77 -0.45 -3.57
N TRP A 28 7.52 -0.23 -3.17
CA TRP A 28 6.44 -1.21 -3.23
C TRP A 28 5.28 -0.72 -4.07
N VAL A 29 4.57 -1.68 -4.67
CA VAL A 29 3.33 -1.47 -5.43
C VAL A 29 2.26 -2.43 -4.90
N ARG A 30 1.04 -1.93 -4.68
CA ARG A 30 -0.10 -2.72 -4.21
C ARG A 30 -1.40 -2.23 -4.86
N PRO A 31 -2.42 -3.08 -5.11
CA PRO A 31 -3.73 -2.61 -5.54
C PRO A 31 -4.32 -1.56 -4.59
N LEU A 32 -4.95 -0.52 -5.16
CA LEU A 32 -5.55 0.58 -4.40
C LEU A 32 -6.59 0.09 -3.40
N GLU A 33 -7.46 -0.82 -3.83
CA GLU A 33 -8.50 -1.41 -2.98
C GLU A 33 -7.89 -2.11 -1.76
N MET A 34 -6.85 -2.93 -1.96
CA MET A 34 -6.15 -3.60 -0.87
C MET A 34 -5.36 -2.64 0.02
N PHE A 35 -4.98 -1.47 -0.47
CA PHE A 35 -4.25 -0.49 0.35
C PHE A 35 -5.17 0.17 1.37
N PHE A 36 -6.42 0.45 0.99
CA PHE A 36 -7.42 1.08 1.86
C PHE A 36 -8.32 0.10 2.60
N GLU A 37 -8.14 -1.20 2.40
CA GLU A 37 -8.94 -2.20 3.10
C GLU A 37 -8.64 -2.24 4.61
N ASN A 38 -9.64 -2.66 5.37
CA ASN A 38 -9.42 -3.07 6.75
C ASN A 38 -8.84 -4.48 6.81
N VAL A 39 -8.05 -4.74 7.84
CA VAL A 39 -7.46 -6.04 8.14
C VAL A 39 -7.66 -6.40 9.59
N LEU A 40 -7.67 -7.70 9.86
CA LEU A 40 -7.68 -8.22 11.22
C LEU A 40 -6.25 -8.33 11.74
N VAL A 41 -5.88 -7.52 12.73
CA VAL A 41 -4.59 -7.57 13.42
C VAL A 41 -4.86 -7.83 14.89
N GLU A 42 -4.32 -8.93 15.42
CA GLU A 42 -4.54 -9.35 16.83
C GLU A 42 -6.02 -9.37 17.23
N GLY A 43 -6.90 -9.81 16.32
CA GLY A 43 -8.35 -9.89 16.55
C GLY A 43 -9.11 -8.57 16.47
N LYS A 44 -8.45 -7.46 16.11
CA LYS A 44 -9.09 -6.16 15.89
C LYS A 44 -9.11 -5.82 14.41
N GLU A 45 -10.24 -5.36 13.92
CA GLU A 45 -10.37 -4.82 12.57
C GLU A 45 -9.83 -3.39 12.55
N MET A 46 -8.87 -3.09 11.67
CA MET A 46 -8.27 -1.78 11.53
C MET A 46 -7.79 -1.51 10.10
N PRO A 47 -7.63 -0.23 9.69
CA PRO A 47 -7.11 0.09 8.36
C PRO A 47 -5.74 -0.57 8.14
N ARG A 48 -5.51 -1.13 6.94
CA ARG A 48 -4.22 -1.72 6.60
C ARG A 48 -3.08 -0.71 6.68
N PHE A 49 -3.33 0.51 6.24
CA PHE A 49 -2.42 1.64 6.34
C PHE A 49 -3.16 2.82 6.97
N GLU A 50 -2.51 3.46 7.93
CA GLU A 50 -3.02 4.64 8.63
C GLU A 50 -2.12 5.85 8.31
N PHE A 51 -2.75 6.99 8.02
CA PHE A 51 -2.02 8.23 7.83
C PHE A 51 -1.63 8.81 9.20
N ILE A 52 -0.33 8.91 9.45
CA ILE A 52 0.21 9.53 10.66
C ILE A 52 0.69 10.94 10.29
N SER A 53 0.16 11.96 10.98
CA SER A 53 0.48 13.38 10.82
C SER A 53 1.37 13.91 11.93
#